data_AF-A0A7Y3U4U2-F1
#
_entry.id   AF-A0A7Y3U4U2-F1
#
_cell.length_a   1.000
_cell.length_b   1.000
_cell.length_c   1.000
_cell.angle_alpha   90.00
_cell.angle_beta   90.00
_cell.angle_gamma   90.00
#
_symmetry.space_group_name_H-M   'P 1'
#
loop_
_entity.id
_entity.type
_entity.pdbx_description
1 polymer ?
#
loop_
_entity_poly.entity_id
_entity_poly.type
_entity_poly.pdbx_seq_one_letter_code
_entity_poly.pdbx_strand_id
1 'polypeptide(L)'
;MSSDLQIGLSGILAAQRAMLVTAHNISNSNTKGYTRQSTIMATKLPVMTTAGTIGQGVEIVKIIRHKDDYLNSRLRDISSSLGNASIQSQYLRELETVFNETSEASLNNALASFFRGINDLSQNAPKYKFTRNSFGKSQYTDRYLP
;
A
#
# COMPACT_ATOMS: atom_id res chain seq x y z
N MET A 1 -37.16 43.96 26.39
CA MET A 1 -37.84 43.89 25.07
C MET A 1 -36.89 43.47 23.94
N SER A 2 -35.66 44.00 23.83
CA SER A 2 -34.73 43.59 22.75
C SER A 2 -34.03 42.24 22.99
N SER A 3 -33.66 41.92 24.24
CA SER A 3 -32.96 40.67 24.61
C SER A 3 -33.80 39.42 24.40
N ASP A 4 -35.06 39.42 24.82
CA ASP A 4 -35.91 38.23 24.79
C ASP A 4 -36.28 37.85 23.35
N LEU A 5 -36.49 38.86 22.50
CA LEU A 5 -36.68 38.66 21.07
C LEU A 5 -35.43 38.07 20.41
N GLN A 6 -34.23 38.53 20.79
CA GLN A 6 -32.97 37.97 20.28
C GLN A 6 -32.77 36.51 20.73
N ILE A 7 -33.10 36.18 21.98
CA ILE A 7 -33.05 34.82 22.49
C ILE A 7 -34.03 33.93 21.71
N GLY A 8 -35.29 34.36 21.57
CA GLY A 8 -36.32 33.64 20.81
C GLY A 8 -35.93 33.43 19.35
N LEU A 9 -35.41 34.48 18.70
CA LEU A 9 -34.89 34.42 17.33
C LEU A 9 -33.74 33.41 17.20
N SER A 10 -32.79 33.41 18.15
CA SER A 10 -31.68 32.47 18.14
C SER A 10 -32.15 31.02 18.26
N GLY A 11 -33.16 30.75 19.09
CA GLY A 11 -33.78 29.44 19.26
C GLY A 11 -34.46 28.95 17.98
N ILE A 12 -35.28 29.80 17.35
CA ILE A 12 -35.95 29.47 16.08
C ILE A 12 -34.92 29.18 14.98
N LEU A 13 -33.89 30.02 14.86
CA LEU A 13 -32.83 29.86 13.86
C LEU A 13 -31.98 28.61 14.10
N ALA A 14 -31.73 28.23 15.35
CA ALA A 14 -31.04 26.99 15.69
C ALA A 14 -31.92 25.77 15.38
N ALA A 15 -33.21 25.82 15.72
CA ALA A 15 -34.16 24.76 15.40
C ALA A 15 -34.32 24.56 13.89
N GLN A 16 -34.44 25.66 13.12
CA GLN A 16 -34.52 25.61 11.65
C GLN A 16 -33.31 24.89 11.05
N ARG A 17 -32.10 25.24 11.49
CA ARG A 17 -30.87 24.58 11.03
C ARG A 17 -30.81 23.11 11.44
N ALA A 18 -31.25 22.76 12.64
CA ALA A 18 -31.35 21.36 13.06
C ALA A 18 -32.34 20.56 12.19
N MET A 19 -33.47 21.16 11.82
CA MET A 19 -34.40 20.54 10.86
C MET A 19 -33.76 20.34 9.48
N LEU A 20 -32.96 21.29 8.99
CA LEU A 20 -32.23 21.11 7.73
C LEU A 20 -31.24 19.94 7.78
N VAL A 21 -30.52 19.77 8.90
CA VAL A 21 -29.62 18.62 9.09
C VAL A 21 -30.43 17.30 9.13
N THR A 22 -31.57 17.29 9.80
CA THR A 22 -32.49 16.14 9.80
C THR A 22 -33.00 15.83 8.40
N ALA A 23 -33.43 16.84 7.63
CA ALA A 23 -33.87 16.67 6.25
C ALA A 23 -32.75 16.12 5.36
N HIS A 24 -31.52 16.62 5.52
CA HIS A 24 -30.34 16.12 4.83
C HIS A 24 -30.02 14.66 5.19
N ASN A 25 -30.20 14.27 6.46
CA ASN A 25 -30.05 12.87 6.88
C ASN A 25 -31.11 11.96 6.25
N ILE A 26 -32.36 12.40 6.20
CA ILE A 26 -33.46 11.63 5.62
C ILE A 26 -33.22 11.43 4.13
N SER A 27 -32.90 12.51 3.39
CA SER A 27 -32.68 12.45 1.95
C SER A 27 -31.49 11.57 1.56
N ASN A 28 -30.46 11.50 2.41
CA ASN A 28 -29.27 10.67 2.17
C ASN A 28 -29.26 9.34 2.93
N SER A 29 -30.36 8.96 3.58
CA SER A 29 -30.39 7.75 4.42
C SER A 29 -30.06 6.47 3.64
N ASN A 30 -30.42 6.42 2.36
CA ASN A 30 -30.17 5.29 1.47
C ASN A 30 -28.91 5.47 0.59
N THR A 31 -28.16 6.56 0.78
CA THR A 31 -26.93 6.81 0.01
C THR A 31 -25.79 5.98 0.59
N LYS A 32 -25.20 5.08 -0.21
CA LYS A 32 -24.07 4.23 0.21
C LYS A 32 -22.92 5.11 0.71
N GLY A 33 -22.38 4.76 1.88
CA GLY A 33 -21.28 5.50 2.52
C GLY A 33 -21.71 6.80 3.21
N TYR A 34 -23.00 7.15 3.21
CA TYR A 34 -23.48 8.27 4.00
C TYR A 34 -23.35 7.99 5.50
N THR A 35 -23.11 9.04 6.27
CA THR A 35 -22.99 8.99 7.72
C THR A 35 -23.95 10.02 8.30
N ARG A 36 -24.79 9.60 9.24
CA ARG A 36 -25.72 10.50 9.93
C ARG A 36 -24.98 11.66 10.57
N GLN A 37 -25.52 12.85 10.38
CA GLN A 37 -25.07 14.08 11.02
C GLN A 37 -25.95 14.44 12.23
N SER A 38 -25.36 15.02 13.27
CA SER A 38 -26.10 15.57 14.42
C SER A 38 -25.62 16.96 14.76
N THR A 39 -26.54 17.85 15.09
CA THR A 39 -26.24 19.19 15.55
C THR A 39 -25.92 19.18 17.04
N ILE A 40 -24.88 19.94 17.42
CA ILE A 40 -24.55 20.23 18.81
C ILE A 40 -24.87 21.70 19.03
N MET A 41 -25.78 21.96 19.96
CA MET A 41 -26.17 23.30 20.35
C MET A 41 -25.50 23.67 21.67
N ALA A 42 -25.07 24.93 21.80
CA ALA A 42 -24.56 25.46 23.05
C ALA A 42 -25.13 26.86 23.30
N THR A 43 -25.11 27.27 24.56
CA THR A 43 -25.46 28.64 24.92
C THR A 43 -24.39 29.60 24.38
N LYS A 44 -24.83 30.71 23.81
CA LYS A 44 -23.94 31.81 23.42
C LYS A 44 -23.30 32.41 24.66
N LEU A 45 -22.08 32.93 24.49
CA LEU A 45 -21.38 33.64 25.57
C LEU A 45 -22.29 34.70 26.18
N PRO A 46 -22.48 34.73 27.51
CA PRO A 46 -23.37 35.69 28.12
C PRO A 46 -22.73 37.09 28.21
N VAL A 47 -23.54 38.14 28.27
CA VAL A 47 -23.08 39.52 28.49
C VAL A 47 -23.13 39.82 29.99
N MET A 48 -22.03 40.30 30.54
CA MET A 48 -22.01 40.80 31.92
C MET A 48 -22.49 42.25 31.98
N THR A 49 -23.40 42.53 32.91
CA THR A 49 -23.92 43.88 33.19
C THR A 49 -23.82 44.18 34.68
N THR A 50 -23.99 45.44 35.07
CA THR A 50 -24.01 45.85 36.50
C THR A 50 -25.10 45.15 37.31
N ALA A 51 -26.17 44.69 36.66
CA ALA A 51 -27.28 43.98 37.29
C ALA A 51 -27.11 42.44 37.29
N GLY A 52 -26.03 41.91 36.70
CA GLY A 52 -25.75 40.48 36.58
C GLY A 52 -25.50 40.02 35.14
N THR A 53 -25.49 38.70 34.97
CA THR A 53 -25.17 38.03 33.70
C THR A 53 -26.43 37.80 32.86
N ILE A 54 -26.44 38.28 31.61
CA ILE A 54 -27.56 38.13 30.67
C ILE A 54 -27.19 37.09 29.60
N GLY A 55 -28.00 36.05 29.45
CA GLY A 55 -27.83 35.04 28.41
C GLY A 55 -28.16 35.59 27.01
N GLN A 56 -27.36 35.20 26.01
CA GLN A 56 -27.56 35.62 24.61
C GLN A 56 -28.29 34.59 23.73
N GLY A 57 -28.87 33.56 24.35
CA GLY A 57 -29.58 32.49 23.67
C GLY A 57 -28.67 31.32 23.26
N VAL A 58 -29.00 30.69 22.13
CA VAL A 58 -28.39 29.41 21.70
C VAL A 58 -27.82 29.53 20.28
N GLU A 59 -26.79 28.72 20.01
CA GLU A 59 -26.25 28.55 18.66
C GLU A 59 -25.85 27.10 18.40
N ILE A 60 -25.71 26.75 17.12
CA ILE A 60 -25.12 25.47 16.72
C ILE A 60 -23.62 25.63 16.67
N VAL A 61 -22.92 24.97 17.60
CA VAL A 61 -21.45 25.02 17.69
C VAL A 61 -20.78 24.01 16.76
N LYS A 62 -21.46 22.89 16.46
CA LYS A 62 -20.89 21.85 15.61
C LYS A 62 -21.97 21.00 14.94
N ILE A 63 -21.64 20.49 13.77
CA ILE A 63 -22.34 19.36 13.16
C ILE A 63 -21.37 18.19 13.17
N ILE A 64 -21.67 17.15 13.94
CA ILE A 64 -20.83 15.95 14.06
C ILE A 64 -21.36 14.85 13.15
N ARG A 65 -20.47 14.00 12.63
CA ARG A 65 -20.83 12.78 11.89
C ARG A 65 -20.71 11.58 12.81
N HIS A 66 -21.73 10.74 12.86
CA HIS A 66 -21.72 9.48 13.63
C HIS A 66 -21.05 8.37 12.82
N LYS A 67 -19.72 8.35 12.80
CA LYS A 67 -18.93 7.26 12.22
C LYS A 67 -18.40 6.37 13.33
N ASP A 68 -18.33 5.07 13.07
CA ASP A 68 -17.62 4.14 13.95
C ASP A 68 -16.12 4.23 13.65
N ASP A 69 -15.41 5.07 14.39
CA ASP A 69 -13.97 5.27 14.21
C ASP A 69 -13.15 4.03 14.55
N TYR A 70 -13.64 3.18 15.46
CA TYR A 70 -13.00 1.92 15.83
C TYR A 70 -13.08 0.91 14.68
N LEU A 71 -14.28 0.70 14.13
CA LEU A 71 -14.49 -0.19 12.99
C LEU A 71 -13.71 0.29 11.76
N ASN A 72 -13.67 1.60 11.51
CA ASN A 72 -12.84 2.17 10.45
C ASN A 72 -11.34 1.92 10.67
N SER A 73 -10.87 1.98 11.92
CA SER A 73 -9.48 1.64 12.23
C SER A 73 -9.18 0.18 11.97
N ARG A 74 -10.03 -0.73 12.47
CA ARG A 74 -9.90 -2.17 12.24
C ARG A 74 -9.93 -2.52 10.76
N LEU A 75 -10.80 -1.89 9.98
CA LEU A 75 -10.86 -2.09 8.54
C LEU A 75 -9.54 -1.72 7.87
N ARG A 76 -8.94 -0.57 8.22
CA ARG A 76 -7.62 -0.16 7.70
C ARG A 76 -6.52 -1.15 8.07
N ASP A 77 -6.48 -1.60 9.32
CA ASP A 77 -5.47 -2.55 9.81
C ASP A 77 -5.55 -3.90 9.07
N ILE A 78 -6.78 -4.41 8.90
CA ILE A 78 -7.04 -5.66 8.18
C ILE A 78 -6.69 -5.49 6.70
N SER A 79 -7.09 -4.38 6.06
CA SER A 79 -6.75 -4.12 4.66
C SER A 79 -5.24 -4.01 4.44
N SER A 80 -4.51 -3.40 5.37
CA SER A 80 -3.05 -3.34 5.31
C SER A 80 -2.41 -4.73 5.44
N SER A 81 -2.88 -5.52 6.40
CA SER A 81 -2.41 -6.90 6.61
C SER A 81 -2.70 -7.80 5.40
N LEU A 82 -3.90 -7.68 4.83
CA LEU A 82 -4.31 -8.38 3.61
C LEU A 82 -3.43 -7.98 2.43
N GLY A 83 -3.14 -6.68 2.26
CA GLY A 83 -2.25 -6.19 1.20
C GLY A 83 -0.84 -6.77 1.33
N ASN A 84 -0.28 -6.79 2.55
CA ASN A 84 1.03 -7.38 2.81
C ASN A 84 1.05 -8.88 2.49
N ALA A 85 0.07 -9.64 2.98
CA ALA A 85 -0.04 -11.07 2.71
C ALA A 85 -0.27 -11.38 1.21
N SER A 86 -1.05 -10.54 0.51
CA SER A 86 -1.29 -10.67 -0.93
C SER A 86 0.01 -10.49 -1.73
N ILE A 87 0.81 -9.48 -1.41
CA ILE A 87 2.11 -9.24 -2.05
C ILE A 87 3.08 -10.40 -1.77
N GLN A 88 3.17 -10.85 -0.52
CA GLN A 88 4.00 -12.01 -0.17
C GLN A 88 3.57 -13.25 -0.96
N SER A 89 2.26 -13.52 -1.03
CA SER A 89 1.72 -14.65 -1.79
C SER A 89 1.98 -14.52 -3.29
N GLN A 90 1.97 -13.31 -3.85
CA GLN A 90 2.34 -13.08 -5.25
C GLN A 90 3.80 -13.47 -5.50
N TYR A 91 4.73 -12.93 -4.71
CA TYR A 91 6.16 -13.24 -4.87
C TYR A 91 6.46 -14.73 -4.62
N LEU A 92 5.81 -15.36 -3.65
CA LEU A 92 5.96 -16.80 -3.41
C LEU A 92 5.48 -17.63 -4.60
N ARG A 93 4.42 -17.21 -5.30
CA ARG A 93 3.95 -17.89 -6.52
C ARG A 93 4.89 -17.69 -7.71
N GLU A 94 5.48 -16.51 -7.84
CA GLU A 94 6.52 -16.26 -8.86
C GLU A 94 7.75 -17.14 -8.60
N LEU A 95 8.19 -17.24 -7.34
CA LEU A 95 9.26 -18.17 -6.95
C LEU A 95 8.87 -19.62 -7.22
N GLU A 96 7.67 -20.05 -6.82
CA GLU A 96 7.17 -21.39 -7.10
C GLU A 96 7.22 -21.71 -8.59
N THR A 97 6.85 -20.76 -9.45
CA THR A 97 6.91 -20.94 -10.91
C THR A 97 8.36 -21.18 -11.38
N VAL A 98 9.31 -20.36 -10.92
CA VAL A 98 10.75 -20.53 -11.23
C VAL A 98 11.30 -21.86 -10.72
N PHE A 99 10.89 -22.29 -9.53
CA PHE A 99 11.31 -23.58 -8.97
C PHE A 99 10.62 -24.77 -9.67
N ASN A 100 9.40 -24.59 -10.16
CA ASN A 100 8.57 -25.64 -10.74
C ASN A 100 8.75 -25.78 -12.27
N GLU A 101 9.52 -24.90 -12.94
CA GLU A 101 10.06 -25.12 -14.31
C GLU A 101 11.13 -26.23 -14.37
N THR A 102 10.91 -27.30 -13.62
CA THR A 102 11.72 -28.51 -13.56
C THR A 102 11.31 -29.51 -14.63
N SER A 103 11.76 -29.26 -15.86
CA SER A 103 12.18 -30.34 -16.77
C SER A 103 13.25 -29.87 -17.76
N GLU A 104 13.13 -28.67 -18.33
CA GLU A 104 14.06 -28.19 -19.37
C GLU A 104 15.09 -27.16 -18.88
N ALA A 105 14.76 -26.29 -17.89
CA ALA A 105 15.66 -25.25 -17.37
C ALA A 105 15.87 -25.30 -15.84
N SER A 106 15.73 -26.48 -15.24
CA SER A 106 15.88 -26.68 -13.80
C SER A 106 17.26 -26.24 -13.26
N LEU A 107 17.27 -25.57 -12.09
CA LEU A 107 18.49 -25.35 -11.30
C LEU A 107 19.27 -26.66 -11.04
N ASN A 108 18.57 -27.80 -10.87
CA ASN A 108 19.20 -29.11 -10.73
C ASN A 108 19.96 -29.52 -12.00
N ASN A 109 19.42 -29.22 -13.19
CA ASN A 109 20.09 -29.50 -14.47
C ASN A 109 21.33 -28.61 -14.63
N ALA A 110 21.25 -27.33 -14.24
CA ALA A 110 22.38 -26.41 -14.26
C ALA A 110 23.50 -26.85 -13.29
N LEU A 111 23.14 -27.23 -12.05
CA LEU A 111 24.08 -27.76 -11.07
C LEU A 111 24.68 -29.09 -11.52
N ALA A 112 23.88 -30.01 -12.05
CA ALA A 112 24.37 -31.27 -12.60
C ALA A 112 25.35 -31.03 -13.75
N SER A 113 25.06 -30.09 -14.64
CA SER A 113 25.94 -29.71 -15.77
C SER A 113 27.23 -29.06 -15.30
N PHE A 114 27.17 -28.21 -14.28
CA PHE A 114 28.34 -27.60 -13.65
C PHE A 114 29.27 -28.65 -13.02
N PHE A 115 28.73 -29.58 -12.22
CA PHE A 115 29.53 -30.65 -11.62
C PHE A 115 30.07 -31.63 -12.67
N ARG A 116 29.32 -31.90 -13.75
CA ARG A 116 29.84 -32.65 -14.90
C ARG A 116 31.01 -31.93 -15.56
N GLY A 117 30.91 -30.62 -15.80
CA GLY A 117 32.00 -29.83 -16.40
C GLY A 117 33.27 -29.81 -15.54
N ILE A 118 33.13 -29.72 -14.21
CA ILE A 118 34.27 -29.85 -13.28
C ILE A 118 34.87 -31.26 -13.35
N ASN A 119 34.03 -32.29 -13.39
CA ASN A 119 34.48 -33.67 -13.47
C ASN A 119 35.22 -33.94 -14.79
N ASP A 120 34.66 -33.50 -15.92
CA ASP A 120 35.29 -33.61 -17.24
C ASP A 120 36.63 -32.88 -17.30
N LEU A 121 36.75 -31.70 -16.69
CA LEU A 121 38.02 -30.98 -16.57
C LEU A 121 39.04 -31.75 -15.71
N SER A 122 38.59 -32.40 -14.64
CA SER A 122 39.47 -33.21 -13.78
C SER A 122 39.95 -34.49 -14.47
N GLN A 123 39.09 -35.11 -15.29
CA GLN A 123 39.40 -36.33 -16.04
C GLN A 123 40.23 -36.05 -17.29
N ASN A 124 40.06 -34.88 -17.91
CA ASN A 124 40.83 -34.39 -19.07
C ASN A 124 41.69 -33.18 -18.70
N ALA A 125 42.55 -33.31 -17.68
CA ALA A 125 43.54 -32.29 -17.37
C ALA A 125 44.34 -31.94 -18.65
N PRO A 126 44.45 -30.65 -19.03
CA PRO A 126 45.09 -30.28 -20.29
C PRO A 126 46.54 -30.77 -20.29
N LYS A 127 46.81 -31.81 -21.11
CA LYS A 127 48.18 -32.22 -21.43
C LYS A 127 48.80 -31.08 -22.23
N TYR A 128 49.44 -30.15 -21.52
CA TYR A 128 50.33 -29.19 -22.14
C TYR A 128 51.48 -30.00 -22.76
N LYS A 129 51.47 -30.16 -24.08
CA LYS A 129 52.64 -30.66 -24.80
C LYS A 129 53.58 -29.48 -25.00
N PHE A 130 54.48 -29.25 -24.05
CA PHE A 130 55.68 -28.46 -24.33
C PHE A 130 56.66 -29.34 -25.10
N THR A 131 56.54 -29.42 -26.43
CA THR A 131 57.61 -29.94 -27.27
C THR A 131 58.67 -28.86 -27.46
N ARG A 132 59.58 -28.73 -26.48
CA ARG A 132 60.90 -28.15 -26.71
C ARG A 132 61.77 -29.22 -27.39
N ASN A 133 61.96 -29.13 -28.71
CA ASN A 133 63.21 -29.41 -29.43
C ASN A 133 62.94 -29.83 -30.89
N SER A 134 63.16 -28.90 -31.82
CA SER A 134 63.70 -29.22 -33.15
C SER A 134 64.29 -27.95 -33.78
N PHE A 135 65.25 -27.33 -33.10
CA PHE A 135 66.20 -26.43 -33.76
C PHE A 135 67.39 -27.26 -34.26
N GLY A 136 67.54 -27.35 -35.58
CA GLY A 136 68.79 -27.78 -36.22
C GLY A 136 68.79 -29.19 -36.82
N LYS A 137 68.58 -29.25 -38.13
CA LYS A 137 69.41 -29.90 -39.18
C LYS A 137 68.56 -29.91 -40.49
N SER A 138 68.91 -29.13 -41.53
CA SER A 138 69.94 -29.45 -42.54
C SER A 138 69.48 -30.69 -43.34
N GLN A 139 69.15 -30.68 -44.64
CA GLN A 139 69.74 -30.02 -45.80
C GLN A 139 68.71 -29.87 -46.95
N TYR A 140 68.99 -28.92 -47.84
CA TYR A 140 68.40 -28.78 -49.18
C TYR A 140 68.70 -29.99 -50.07
N THR A 141 67.73 -30.37 -50.93
CA THR A 141 67.83 -30.94 -52.31
C THR A 141 66.55 -31.77 -52.57
N ASP A 142 65.86 -31.73 -53.70
CA ASP A 142 65.81 -30.83 -54.84
C ASP A 142 64.52 -31.15 -55.62
N ARG A 143 64.14 -30.23 -56.50
CA ARG A 143 62.90 -30.13 -57.27
C ARG A 143 62.82 -31.09 -58.47
N TYR A 144 61.58 -31.50 -58.76
CA TYR A 144 60.95 -31.83 -60.05
C TYR A 144 61.49 -32.99 -60.93
N LEU A 145 60.51 -33.80 -61.33
CA LEU A 145 60.47 -34.87 -62.34
C LEU A 145 60.84 -34.37 -63.76
N PRO A 146 60.94 -35.29 -64.72
CA PRO A 146 60.06 -35.23 -65.89
C PRO A 146 58.88 -36.20 -65.78
#